data_AF-A0A1V3NYI1-F1
#
_entry.id   AF-A0A1V3NYI1-F1
#
_cell.length_a   1.000
_cell.length_b   1.000
_cell.length_c   1.000
_cell.angle_alpha   90.00
_cell.angle_beta   90.00
_cell.angle_gamma   90.00
#
_symmetry.space_group_name_H-M   'P 1'
#
loop_
_entity.id
_entity.type
_entity.pdbx_description
1 polymer ?
#
loop_
_entity_poly.entity_id
_entity_poly.type
_entity_poly.pdbx_seq_one_letter_code
_entity_poly.pdbx_strand_id
1 'polypeptide(L)'
;MHYNQDWMGYGFVGGIEAGVISALAGLLLFVVFHWVGRRNGWSYGPQIGWSFLLATIVTASGDLSDLIYFNYAPLQSLQLLKVKLAQVHDPDSIGLRVMCELVGIALGIYVGWILCSRNGRSGNLGK
;
A
#
# COMPACT_ATOMS: atom_id res chain seq x y z
N MET A 1 1.37 0.30 -13.19
CA MET A 1 2.73 0.35 -13.76
C MET A 1 3.64 -0.38 -12.78
N HIS A 2 4.40 -1.37 -13.22
CA HIS A 2 5.42 -1.98 -12.36
C HIS A 2 6.56 -0.98 -12.20
N TYR A 3 6.89 -0.60 -10.96
CA TYR A 3 8.14 0.10 -10.70
C TYR A 3 9.29 -0.93 -10.70
N ASN A 4 10.53 -0.49 -10.88
CA ASN A 4 11.66 -1.43 -10.88
C ASN A 4 11.80 -2.10 -9.50
N GLN A 5 11.61 -3.42 -9.48
CA GLN A 5 11.69 -4.29 -8.29
C GLN A 5 12.88 -5.25 -8.34
N ASP A 6 13.84 -5.05 -9.25
CA ASP A 6 14.99 -5.97 -9.45
C ASP A 6 15.89 -6.09 -8.21
N TRP A 7 15.75 -5.17 -7.26
CA TRP A 7 16.50 -5.10 -6.01
C TRP A 7 15.77 -5.71 -4.80
N MET A 8 14.50 -6.11 -4.94
CA MET A 8 13.73 -6.75 -3.87
C MET A 8 13.99 -8.26 -3.82
N GLY A 9 13.92 -8.81 -2.61
CA GLY A 9 14.01 -10.24 -2.39
C GLY A 9 12.79 -11.01 -2.91
N TYR A 10 12.89 -12.33 -2.95
CA TYR A 10 11.78 -13.22 -3.29
C TYR A 10 11.09 -13.77 -2.03
N GLY A 11 9.90 -14.34 -2.20
CA GLY A 11 9.08 -14.98 -1.20
C GLY A 11 8.73 -14.06 -0.03
N PHE A 12 8.90 -14.59 1.19
CA PHE A 12 8.54 -13.89 2.41
C PHE A 12 9.34 -12.60 2.64
N VAL A 13 10.61 -12.58 2.23
CA VAL A 13 11.47 -11.40 2.37
C VAL A 13 10.97 -10.27 1.47
N GLY A 14 10.73 -10.57 0.19
CA GLY A 14 10.16 -9.61 -0.76
C GLY A 14 8.80 -9.08 -0.35
N GLY A 15 7.95 -9.96 0.20
CA GLY A 15 6.66 -9.56 0.77
C GLY A 15 6.80 -8.54 1.90
N ILE A 16 7.70 -8.79 2.86
CA ILE A 16 7.95 -7.83 3.96
C ILE A 16 8.51 -6.51 3.43
N GLU A 17 9.47 -6.54 2.50
CA GLU A 17 10.03 -5.34 1.89
C GLU A 17 8.95 -4.50 1.20
N ALA A 18 8.08 -5.14 0.41
CA ALA A 18 6.91 -4.51 -0.20
C ALA A 18 6.01 -3.89 0.87
N GLY A 19 5.71 -4.64 1.93
CA GLY A 19 4.89 -4.18 3.06
C GLY A 19 5.47 -2.96 3.76
N VAL A 20 6.79 -2.90 3.97
CA VAL A 20 7.46 -1.76 4.61
C VAL A 20 7.37 -0.51 3.72
N ILE A 21 7.60 -0.65 2.42
CA ILE A 21 7.44 0.47 1.46
C ILE A 21 6.01 0.99 1.48
N SER A 22 5.04 0.07 1.45
CA SER A 22 3.62 0.40 1.47
C SER A 22 3.18 1.03 2.79
N ALA A 23 3.80 0.64 3.91
CA ALA A 23 3.62 1.30 5.20
C ALA A 23 4.15 2.74 5.20
N LEU A 24 5.33 2.98 4.63
CA LEU A 24 5.88 4.33 4.49
C LEU A 24 4.98 5.20 3.61
N ALA A 25 4.50 4.67 2.49
CA ALA A 25 3.57 5.38 1.61
C ALA A 25 2.24 5.71 2.31
N GLY A 26 1.65 4.73 3.02
CA GLY A 26 0.42 4.93 3.81
C GLY A 26 0.58 5.97 4.92
N LEU A 27 1.72 5.95 5.63
CA LEU A 27 2.04 6.95 6.65
C LEU A 27 2.16 8.35 6.05
N LEU A 28 2.93 8.49 4.97
CA LEU A 28 3.15 9.78 4.31
C LEU A 28 1.84 10.38 3.79
N LEU A 29 1.02 9.57 3.11
CA LEU A 29 -0.28 10.00 2.61
C LEU A 29 -1.21 10.39 3.76
N PHE A 30 -1.25 9.62 4.85
CA PHE A 30 -2.05 10.00 6.02
C PHE A 30 -1.61 11.34 6.60
N VAL A 31 -0.30 11.58 6.76
CA VAL A 31 0.20 12.86 7.26
C VAL A 31 -0.22 14.02 6.36
N VAL A 32 -0.15 13.84 5.03
CA VAL A 32 -0.60 14.85 4.05
C VAL A 32 -2.10 15.11 4.18
N PHE A 33 -2.94 14.07 4.18
CA PHE A 33 -4.38 14.22 4.33
C PHE A 33 -4.80 14.73 5.70
N HIS A 34 -4.05 14.43 6.74
CA HIS A 34 -4.28 14.97 8.07
C HIS A 34 -3.98 16.47 8.11
N TRP A 35 -2.89 16.91 7.46
CA TRP A 35 -2.54 18.33 7.35
C TRP A 35 -3.58 19.12 6.53
N VAL A 36 -4.02 18.58 5.39
CA VAL A 36 -5.11 19.16 4.58
C VAL A 36 -6.44 19.14 5.34
N GLY A 37 -6.76 18.00 5.95
CA GLY A 37 -8.01 17.77 6.67
C GLY A 37 -8.17 18.68 7.88
N ARG A 38 -7.08 18.98 8.61
CA ARG A 38 -7.10 19.96 9.70
C ARG A 38 -7.46 21.37 9.23
N ARG A 39 -7.08 21.76 8.01
CA ARG A 39 -7.42 23.08 7.45
C ARG A 39 -8.87 23.16 6.98
N ASN A 40 -9.42 22.03 6.52
CA ASN A 40 -10.75 21.94 5.93
C ASN A 40 -11.82 21.36 6.87
N GLY A 41 -11.48 21.10 8.14
CA GLY A 41 -12.42 20.55 9.13
C GLY A 41 -12.86 19.10 8.88
N TRP A 42 -12.06 18.29 8.17
CA TRP A 42 -12.42 16.91 7.83
C TRP A 42 -12.37 16.01 9.06
N SER A 43 -13.33 15.09 9.19
CA SER A 43 -13.26 13.99 10.16
C SER A 43 -12.16 12.99 9.78
N TYR A 44 -11.79 12.09 10.70
CA TYR A 44 -10.77 11.07 10.43
C TYR A 44 -11.17 10.05 9.36
N GLY A 45 -12.48 9.82 9.14
CA GLY A 45 -12.97 8.85 8.15
C GLY A 45 -12.46 9.13 6.73
N PRO A 46 -12.76 10.31 6.15
CA PRO A 46 -12.23 10.68 4.83
C PRO A 46 -10.70 10.73 4.77
N GLN A 47 -10.03 11.15 5.84
CA GLN A 47 -8.55 11.18 5.90
C GLN A 47 -7.97 9.77 5.76
N ILE A 48 -8.48 8.80 6.52
CA ILE A 48 -8.08 7.40 6.46
C ILE A 48 -8.45 6.79 5.12
N GLY A 49 -9.69 7.01 4.66
CA GLY A 49 -10.21 6.45 3.41
C GLY A 49 -9.38 6.87 2.18
N TRP A 50 -9.13 8.17 2.02
CA TRP A 50 -8.32 8.66 0.90
C TRP A 50 -6.87 8.22 0.97
N SER A 51 -6.30 8.17 2.18
CA SER A 51 -4.93 7.69 2.38
C SER A 51 -4.80 6.22 1.99
N PHE A 52 -5.74 5.37 2.43
CA PHE A 52 -5.74 3.95 2.11
C PHE A 52 -5.95 3.71 0.61
N LEU A 53 -6.91 4.40 0.01
CA LEU A 53 -7.22 4.28 -1.41
C LEU A 53 -6.02 4.68 -2.28
N LEU A 54 -5.42 5.84 -2.02
CA LEU A 54 -4.28 6.32 -2.80
C LEU A 54 -3.01 5.51 -2.54
N ALA A 55 -2.77 5.07 -1.31
CA ALA A 55 -1.63 4.22 -1.00
C ALA A 55 -1.73 2.88 -1.74
N THR A 56 -2.92 2.27 -1.77
CA THR A 56 -3.18 1.02 -2.50
C THR A 56 -2.94 1.20 -4.00
N ILE A 57 -3.43 2.30 -4.57
CA ILE A 57 -3.22 2.59 -6.00
C ILE A 57 -1.74 2.79 -6.32
N VAL A 58 -0.98 3.45 -5.46
CA VAL A 58 0.42 3.77 -5.73
C VAL A 58 1.33 2.57 -5.54
N THR A 59 1.08 1.74 -4.52
CA THR A 59 2.01 0.69 -4.09
C THR A 59 1.58 -0.69 -4.53
N ALA A 60 0.37 -1.11 -4.15
CA ALA A 60 -0.13 -2.46 -4.42
C ALA A 60 -0.78 -2.65 -5.80
N SER A 61 -0.98 -1.60 -6.60
CA SER A 61 -1.74 -1.72 -7.85
C SER A 61 -1.13 -2.69 -8.87
N GLY A 62 0.20 -2.80 -8.92
CA GLY A 62 0.91 -3.76 -9.77
C GLY A 62 0.57 -5.19 -9.37
N ASP A 63 1.00 -5.59 -8.18
CA ASP A 63 0.84 -6.96 -7.67
C ASP A 63 -0.65 -7.35 -7.54
N LEU A 64 -1.53 -6.41 -7.20
CA LEU A 64 -2.98 -6.65 -7.15
C LEU A 64 -3.58 -6.88 -8.54
N SER A 65 -3.14 -6.12 -9.54
CA SER A 65 -3.61 -6.32 -10.92
C SER A 65 -3.16 -7.65 -11.49
N ASP A 66 -1.93 -8.08 -11.18
CA ASP A 66 -1.42 -9.41 -11.55
C ASP A 66 -2.20 -10.51 -10.85
N LEU A 67 -2.47 -10.35 -9.55
CA LEU A 67 -3.26 -11.31 -8.78
C LEU A 67 -4.66 -11.48 -9.37
N ILE A 68 -5.32 -10.37 -9.72
CA ILE A 68 -6.65 -10.41 -10.35
C ILE A 68 -6.56 -11.06 -11.74
N TYR A 69 -5.58 -10.67 -12.55
CA TYR A 69 -5.40 -11.19 -13.90
C TYR A 69 -5.20 -12.71 -13.89
N PHE A 70 -4.30 -13.24 -13.06
CA PHE A 70 -4.04 -14.67 -13.04
C PHE A 70 -5.15 -15.52 -12.41
N ASN A 71 -6.01 -14.94 -11.56
CA ASN A 71 -7.12 -15.67 -10.96
C ASN A 71 -8.42 -15.61 -11.78
N TYR A 72 -8.68 -14.51 -12.50
CA TYR A 72 -9.99 -14.25 -13.10
C TYR A 72 -9.97 -13.97 -14.60
N ALA A 73 -8.82 -13.63 -15.20
CA ALA A 73 -8.79 -13.38 -16.63
C ALA A 73 -8.82 -14.69 -17.43
N PRO A 74 -9.61 -14.77 -18.52
CA PRO A 74 -9.57 -15.92 -19.41
C PRO A 74 -8.22 -15.97 -20.11
N LEU A 75 -7.40 -16.96 -19.74
CA LEU A 75 -6.09 -17.18 -20.35
C LEU A 75 -6.28 -17.73 -21.76
N GLN A 76 -6.02 -16.90 -22.77
CA GLN A 76 -6.23 -17.25 -24.18
C GLN A 76 -5.26 -18.34 -24.68
N SER A 77 -4.04 -18.42 -24.12
CA SER A 77 -3.05 -19.45 -24.47
C SER A 77 -1.99 -19.64 -23.39
N LEU A 78 -1.38 -20.83 -23.36
CA LEU A 78 -0.29 -21.15 -22.43
C LEU A 78 0.98 -20.32 -22.72
N GLN A 79 1.22 -19.96 -23.99
CA GLN A 79 2.33 -19.07 -24.35
C GLN A 79 2.14 -17.66 -23.76
N LEU A 80 0.92 -17.11 -23.85
CA LEU A 80 0.64 -15.78 -23.31
C LEU A 80 0.78 -15.78 -21.78
N LEU A 81 0.32 -16.83 -21.10
CA LEU A 81 0.52 -16.99 -19.67
C LEU A 81 2.00 -16.94 -19.29
N LYS A 82 2.86 -17.70 -19.99
CA LYS A 82 4.31 -17.73 -19.73
C LYS A 82 4.98 -16.37 -19.94
N VAL A 83 4.58 -15.64 -20.98
CA VAL A 83 5.09 -14.29 -21.24
C VAL A 83 4.69 -13.33 -20.12
N LYS A 84 3.46 -13.42 -19.63
CA LYS A 84 2.99 -12.59 -18.50
C LYS A 84 3.65 -12.96 -17.18
N LEU A 85 3.83 -14.24 -16.91
CA LEU A 85 4.54 -14.72 -15.72
C LEU A 85 5.99 -14.23 -15.70
N ALA A 86 6.67 -14.21 -16.85
CA ALA A 86 8.04 -13.73 -16.95
C ALA A 86 8.19 -12.20 -16.72
N GLN A 87 7.10 -11.45 -16.80
CA GLN A 87 7.07 -10.01 -16.52
C GLN A 87 6.79 -9.70 -15.05
N VAL A 88 6.28 -10.67 -14.29
CA VAL A 88 5.90 -10.48 -12.89
C VAL A 88 7.09 -10.76 -12.00
N HIS A 89 7.41 -9.79 -11.15
CA HIS A 89 8.40 -9.99 -10.10
C HIS A 89 7.84 -11.01 -9.09
N ASP A 90 8.58 -12.08 -8.84
CA ASP A 90 8.23 -13.16 -7.92
C ASP A 90 6.80 -13.74 -8.08
N PRO A 91 6.55 -14.49 -9.17
CA PRO A 91 5.21 -14.95 -9.53
C PRO A 91 4.62 -15.96 -8.53
N ASP A 92 5.46 -16.68 -7.78
CA ASP A 92 5.01 -17.71 -6.85
C ASP A 92 4.45 -17.11 -5.54
N SER A 93 4.80 -15.86 -5.23
CA SER A 93 4.44 -15.21 -3.96
C SER A 93 3.58 -13.95 -4.12
N ILE A 94 3.02 -13.68 -5.31
CA ILE A 94 2.20 -12.48 -5.60
C ILE A 94 1.13 -12.25 -4.52
N GLY A 95 0.41 -13.32 -4.12
CA GLY A 95 -0.63 -13.21 -3.10
C GLY A 95 -0.08 -12.76 -1.74
N LEU A 96 1.08 -13.27 -1.34
CA LEU A 96 1.76 -12.86 -0.11
C LEU A 96 2.22 -11.40 -0.19
N ARG A 97 2.77 -10.98 -1.33
CA ARG A 97 3.21 -9.59 -1.57
C ARG A 97 2.04 -8.62 -1.40
N VAL A 98 0.92 -8.86 -2.09
CA VAL A 98 -0.30 -8.04 -1.96
C VAL A 98 -0.80 -7.98 -0.52
N MET A 99 -0.82 -9.12 0.19
CA MET A 99 -1.24 -9.13 1.60
C MET A 99 -0.31 -8.28 2.48
N CYS A 100 1.01 -8.42 2.31
CA CYS A 100 1.99 -7.63 3.04
C CYS A 100 1.88 -6.13 2.73
N GLU A 101 1.63 -5.75 1.48
CA GLU A 101 1.42 -4.36 1.08
C GLU A 101 0.16 -3.78 1.73
N LEU A 102 -0.98 -4.47 1.67
CA LEU A 102 -2.23 -4.01 2.28
C LEU A 102 -2.12 -3.87 3.80
N VAL A 103 -1.49 -4.85 4.47
CA VAL A 103 -1.20 -4.77 5.91
C VAL A 103 -0.25 -3.62 6.19
N GLY A 104 0.80 -3.45 5.38
CA GLY A 104 1.73 -2.34 5.44
C GLY A 104 1.02 -0.99 5.42
N ILE A 105 0.17 -0.75 4.42
CA ILE A 105 -0.64 0.48 4.28
C ILE A 105 -1.46 0.73 5.55
N ALA A 106 -2.18 -0.29 6.03
CA ALA A 106 -3.01 -0.17 7.21
C ALA A 106 -2.19 0.21 8.45
N LEU A 107 -1.04 -0.44 8.66
CA LEU A 107 -0.12 -0.14 9.76
C LEU A 107 0.49 1.26 9.64
N GLY A 108 0.90 1.67 8.44
CA GLY A 108 1.45 2.99 8.17
C GLY A 108 0.46 4.11 8.50
N ILE A 109 -0.78 3.96 8.06
CA ILE A 109 -1.87 4.89 8.37
C ILE A 109 -2.16 4.92 9.88
N TYR A 110 -2.20 3.74 10.52
CA TYR A 110 -2.43 3.64 11.96
C TYR A 110 -1.34 4.35 12.78
N VAL A 111 -0.08 4.18 12.42
CA VAL A 111 1.05 4.89 13.04
C VAL A 111 0.93 6.39 12.80
N GLY A 112 0.63 6.82 11.57
CA GLY A 112 0.39 8.23 11.25
C GLY A 112 -0.71 8.85 12.13
N TRP A 113 -1.81 8.12 12.34
CA TRP A 113 -2.91 8.54 13.19
C TRP A 113 -2.51 8.68 14.67
N ILE A 114 -1.73 7.74 15.21
CA ILE A 114 -1.20 7.84 16.58
C ILE A 114 -0.30 9.07 16.75
N LEU A 115 0.60 9.31 15.78
CA LEU A 115 1.53 10.43 15.83
C LEU A 115 0.78 11.77 15.81
N CYS A 116 -0.22 11.91 14.95
CA CYS A 116 -1.01 13.14 14.84
C CYS A 116 -1.96 13.36 16.04
N SER A 117 -2.55 12.30 16.57
CA SER A 117 -3.45 12.39 17.73
C SER A 117 -2.73 12.75 19.03
N ARG A 118 -1.48 12.29 19.23
CA ARG A 118 -0.64 12.70 20.36
C ARG A 118 -0.32 14.19 20.34
N ASN A 119 -0.04 14.74 19.16
CA ASN A 119 0.31 16.15 19.01
C ASN A 119 -0.89 17.09 19.26
N GLY A 120 -2.11 16.67 18.90
CA GLY A 120 -3.33 17.41 19.19
C GLY A 120 -3.68 17.50 20.69
N ARG A 121 -3.34 16.46 21.47
CA ARG A 121 -3.57 16.45 22.93
C ARG A 121 -2.61 17.35 23.71
N SER A 122 -1.37 17.48 23.27
CA SER A 122 -0.35 18.30 23.96
C SER A 122 -0.64 19.80 23.89
N GLY A 123 -1.29 20.28 22.82
CA GLY A 123 -1.66 21.69 22.66
C GLY A 123 -2.84 22.17 23.52
N ASN A 124 -3.56 21.26 24.20
CA ASN A 124 -4.77 21.60 24.97
C ASN A 124 -4.57 21.60 26.49
N LEU A 125 -3.37 21.26 26.98
CA LEU A 125 -3.00 21.29 28.41
C LEU A 125 -2.22 22.55 28.82
N GLY A 126 -2.08 23.52 27.92
CA GLY A 126 -1.36 24.77 28.14
C GLY A 126 -2.23 26.04 28.01
N LYS A 127 -3.56 25.91 28.14
CA LYS A 127 -4.49 27.05 28.17
C LYS A 127 -5.26 27.06 29.47
#